data_AF-A0A1G7AAW3-F1
#
_entry.id   AF-A0A1G7AAW3-F1
#
_cell.length_a   1.000
_cell.length_b   1.000
_cell.length_c   1.000
_cell.angle_alpha   90.00
_cell.angle_beta   90.00
_cell.angle_gamma   90.00
#
_symmetry.space_group_name_H-M   'P 1'
#
loop_
_entity.id
_entity.type
_entity.pdbx_description
1 polymer ?
#
loop_
_entity_poly.entity_id
_entity_poly.type
_entity_poly.pdbx_seq_one_letter_code
_entity_poly.pdbx_strand_id
1 'polypeptide(L)'
;MLTQLWEKIENAERRLRRSFGKDISTPGSRALSTFHYHLFDHAWLRTVWTNFWEIAPGVWRSNHPTHRRFEKYAKMGIKTVITLRGEEKFSHYLFEKESCEALGLKLEHAKLWARMAPKRARILHLIETMRTVERPMMFHCKSGADRAGFASAVYLMVFEGVPVEEARKQLGLKYIHLEFTKTGIQGYILDTYAARNRREPIGFEDWIATEYDARKLQAGFDAKRPPEELA
;
A
#
# COMPACT_ATOMS: atom_id res chain seq x y z
N MET A 1 -20.93 0.77 -29.36
CA MET A 1 -19.70 0.94 -30.18
C MET A 1 -18.59 1.67 -29.42
N LEU A 2 -18.83 2.83 -28.80
CA LEU A 2 -17.78 3.55 -28.03
C LEU A 2 -17.20 2.73 -26.86
N THR A 3 -18.04 2.08 -26.05
CA THR A 3 -17.60 1.23 -24.93
C THR A 3 -16.71 0.07 -25.35
N GLN A 4 -17.04 -0.61 -26.46
CA GLN A 4 -16.22 -1.70 -27.01
C GLN A 4 -14.88 -1.19 -27.59
N LEU A 5 -14.85 0.02 -28.15
CA LEU A 5 -13.61 0.64 -28.62
C LEU A 5 -12.71 1.02 -27.43
N TRP A 6 -13.29 1.58 -26.37
CA TRP A 6 -12.59 1.86 -25.11
C TRP A 6 -12.01 0.60 -24.47
N GLU A 7 -12.80 -0.48 -24.36
CA GLU A 7 -12.30 -1.78 -23.85
C GLU A 7 -11.15 -2.33 -24.69
N LYS A 8 -11.21 -2.19 -26.02
CA LYS A 8 -10.10 -2.60 -26.92
C LYS A 8 -8.84 -1.78 -26.65
N ILE A 9 -8.96 -0.46 -26.48
CA ILE A 9 -7.84 0.43 -26.16
C ILE A 9 -7.25 0.07 -24.79
N GLU A 10 -8.06 -0.09 -23.75
CA GLU A 10 -7.60 -0.50 -22.42
C GLU A 10 -6.89 -1.87 -22.44
N ASN A 11 -7.42 -2.82 -23.22
CA ASN A 11 -6.80 -4.14 -23.37
C ASN A 11 -5.48 -4.08 -24.15
N ALA A 12 -5.40 -3.22 -25.18
CA ALA A 12 -4.16 -2.99 -25.93
C ALA A 12 -3.09 -2.31 -25.05
N GLU A 13 -3.46 -1.29 -24.30
CA GLU A 13 -2.57 -0.64 -23.32
C GLU A 13 -2.10 -1.64 -22.26
N ARG A 14 -3.02 -2.44 -21.70
CA ARG A 14 -2.69 -3.48 -20.72
C ARG A 14 -1.74 -4.53 -21.29
N ARG A 15 -1.92 -4.92 -22.56
CA ARG A 15 -1.05 -5.86 -23.25
C ARG A 15 0.34 -5.26 -23.46
N LEU A 16 0.42 -4.01 -23.93
CA LEU A 16 1.67 -3.28 -24.12
C LEU A 16 2.43 -3.10 -22.80
N ARG A 17 1.75 -2.64 -21.75
CA ARG A 17 2.31 -2.53 -20.40
C ARG A 17 2.86 -3.86 -19.88
N ARG A 18 2.29 -4.99 -20.29
CA ARG A 18 2.72 -6.33 -19.84
C ARG A 18 3.72 -7.00 -20.79
N SER A 19 4.06 -6.40 -21.93
CA SER A 19 4.91 -7.04 -22.94
C SER A 19 6.40 -6.95 -22.62
N PHE A 20 6.85 -5.93 -21.88
CA PHE A 20 8.26 -5.71 -21.55
C PHE A 20 8.46 -5.24 -20.10
N GLY A 21 9.69 -4.91 -19.74
CA GLY A 21 10.03 -4.41 -18.39
C GLY A 21 10.13 -5.52 -17.34
N LYS A 22 10.50 -6.74 -17.73
CA LYS A 22 10.58 -7.93 -16.86
C LYS A 22 12.00 -8.44 -16.64
N ASP A 23 12.99 -7.71 -17.14
CA ASP A 23 14.39 -8.09 -17.08
C ASP A 23 15.26 -6.83 -16.95
N ILE A 24 16.24 -6.87 -16.04
CA ILE A 24 17.21 -5.80 -15.77
C ILE A 24 18.66 -6.30 -15.87
N SER A 25 18.88 -7.53 -16.33
CA SER A 25 20.17 -8.21 -16.32
C SER A 25 21.17 -7.71 -17.38
N THR A 26 20.69 -7.18 -18.51
CA THR A 26 21.54 -6.66 -19.60
C THR A 26 21.36 -5.15 -19.77
N PRO A 27 22.32 -4.43 -20.37
CA PRO A 27 22.16 -3.00 -20.63
C PRO A 27 20.91 -2.65 -21.44
N GLY A 28 20.62 -3.44 -22.48
CA GLY A 28 19.43 -3.23 -23.34
C GLY A 28 18.12 -3.49 -22.59
N SER A 29 18.01 -4.60 -21.85
CA SER A 29 16.81 -4.91 -21.06
C SER A 29 16.62 -3.92 -19.91
N ARG A 30 17.70 -3.46 -19.27
CA ARG A 30 17.66 -2.41 -18.25
C ARG A 30 17.18 -1.07 -18.80
N ALA A 31 17.61 -0.66 -20.00
CA ALA A 31 17.12 0.57 -20.64
C ALA A 31 15.60 0.50 -20.91
N LEU A 32 15.12 -0.62 -21.47
CA LEU A 32 13.70 -0.86 -21.69
C LEU A 32 12.90 -0.91 -20.37
N SER A 33 13.43 -1.57 -19.35
CA SER A 33 12.83 -1.63 -18.01
C SER A 33 12.78 -0.27 -17.33
N THR A 34 13.79 0.58 -17.53
CA THR A 34 13.80 1.97 -17.05
C THR A 34 12.69 2.77 -17.73
N PHE A 35 12.57 2.68 -19.05
CA PHE A 35 11.47 3.30 -19.79
C PHE A 35 10.10 2.81 -19.30
N HIS A 36 9.92 1.50 -19.12
CA HIS A 36 8.70 0.92 -18.57
C HIS A 36 8.38 1.48 -17.17
N TYR A 37 9.39 1.57 -16.30
CA TYR A 37 9.25 2.06 -14.93
C TYR A 37 8.78 3.53 -14.90
N HIS A 38 9.39 4.38 -15.71
CA HIS A 38 8.99 5.78 -15.78
C HIS A 38 7.62 5.96 -16.43
N LEU A 39 7.35 5.29 -17.55
CA LEU A 39 6.09 5.44 -18.28
C LEU A 39 4.90 4.80 -17.53
N PHE A 40 4.93 3.48 -17.32
CA PHE A 40 3.75 2.76 -16.81
C PHE A 40 3.64 2.78 -15.29
N ASP A 41 4.76 2.85 -14.57
CA ASP A 41 4.74 2.97 -13.12
C ASP A 41 4.77 4.43 -12.64
N HIS A 42 4.84 5.39 -13.55
CA HIS A 42 4.83 6.83 -13.24
C HIS A 42 5.94 7.19 -12.24
N ALA A 43 7.14 6.62 -12.42
CA ALA A 43 8.26 6.83 -11.51
C ALA A 43 8.72 8.28 -11.43
N TRP A 44 8.52 9.03 -12.51
CA TRP A 44 8.86 10.44 -12.58
C TRP A 44 8.09 11.30 -11.56
N LEU A 45 6.84 10.97 -11.21
CA LEU A 45 6.09 11.71 -10.19
C LEU A 45 6.75 11.63 -8.79
N ARG A 46 7.53 10.58 -8.56
CA ARG A 46 8.06 10.23 -7.24
C ARG A 46 9.39 10.90 -6.91
N THR A 47 9.93 11.68 -7.86
CA THR A 47 11.07 12.57 -7.62
C THR A 47 10.62 13.88 -6.96
N VAL A 48 9.40 14.33 -7.23
CA VAL A 48 8.82 15.58 -6.69
C VAL A 48 8.00 15.33 -5.42
N TRP A 49 7.28 14.21 -5.38
CA TRP A 49 6.42 13.84 -4.25
C TRP A 49 6.85 12.51 -3.65
N THR A 50 6.93 12.42 -2.33
CA THR A 50 7.53 11.26 -1.63
C THR A 50 6.57 10.55 -0.69
N ASN A 51 5.61 11.28 -0.13
CA ASN A 51 4.75 10.80 0.95
C ASN A 51 5.54 10.11 2.09
N PHE A 52 6.76 10.58 2.34
CA PHE A 52 7.66 10.02 3.33
C PHE A 52 7.45 10.70 4.69
N TRP A 53 6.88 9.97 5.65
CA TRP A 53 6.53 10.48 6.97
C TRP A 53 6.83 9.44 8.04
N GLU A 54 7.38 9.88 9.16
CA GLU A 54 7.45 9.07 10.37
C GLU A 54 6.07 9.04 11.01
N ILE A 55 5.56 7.84 11.30
CA ILE A 55 4.23 7.68 11.93
C ILE A 55 4.35 7.27 13.40
N ALA A 56 5.46 6.64 13.77
CA ALA A 56 5.83 6.26 15.12
C ALA A 56 7.36 6.18 15.18
N PRO A 57 7.99 6.25 16.37
CA PRO A 57 9.45 6.21 16.49
C PRO A 57 10.05 5.02 15.74
N GLY A 58 10.87 5.30 14.72
CA GLY A 58 11.51 4.25 13.93
C GLY A 58 10.63 3.57 12.88
N VAL A 59 9.45 4.13 12.57
CA VAL A 59 8.49 3.58 11.60
C VAL A 59 8.02 4.64 10.62
N TRP A 60 8.31 4.43 9.33
CA TRP A 60 7.95 5.37 8.28
C TRP A 60 6.98 4.79 7.24
N ARG A 61 6.10 5.64 6.74
CA ARG A 61 5.33 5.41 5.51
C ARG A 61 5.97 6.11 4.34
N SER A 62 5.77 5.59 3.12
CA SER A 62 6.31 6.20 1.89
C SER A 62 5.48 5.85 0.65
N ASN A 63 5.63 6.63 -0.42
CA ASN A 63 5.43 6.12 -1.78
C ASN A 63 6.62 5.26 -2.23
N HIS A 64 6.53 4.59 -3.40
CA HIS A 64 7.59 3.67 -3.84
C HIS A 64 8.91 4.44 -4.07
N PRO A 65 9.95 4.20 -3.25
CA PRO A 65 11.18 5.00 -3.28
C PRO A 65 11.97 4.79 -4.58
N THR A 66 12.76 5.79 -4.95
CA THR A 66 13.82 5.61 -5.95
C THR A 66 15.07 5.04 -5.28
N HIS A 67 16.03 4.52 -6.06
CA HIS A 67 17.31 4.02 -5.53
C HIS A 67 18.00 5.06 -4.62
N ARG A 68 18.12 6.31 -5.08
CA ARG A 68 18.68 7.42 -4.28
C ARG A 68 17.96 7.66 -2.95
N ARG A 69 16.65 7.37 -2.88
CA ARG A 69 15.89 7.46 -1.63
C ARG A 69 16.17 6.26 -0.74
N PHE A 70 16.33 5.05 -1.28
CA PHE A 70 16.79 3.91 -0.50
C PHE A 70 18.19 4.15 0.08
N GLU A 71 19.13 4.78 -0.65
CA GLU A 71 20.43 5.18 -0.09
C GLU A 71 20.26 6.11 1.12
N LYS A 72 19.36 7.10 1.02
CA LYS A 72 19.04 7.99 2.14
C LYS A 72 18.45 7.21 3.31
N TYR A 73 17.55 6.27 3.05
CA TYR A 73 16.88 5.48 4.08
C TYR A 73 17.85 4.57 4.82
N ALA A 74 18.77 3.92 4.11
CA ALA A 74 19.85 3.14 4.72
C ALA A 74 20.73 4.03 5.62
N LYS A 75 21.07 5.25 5.16
CA LYS A 75 21.81 6.25 5.98
C LYS A 75 21.03 6.74 7.20
N MET A 76 19.70 6.74 7.15
CA MET A 76 18.84 7.02 8.31
C MET A 76 18.79 5.86 9.31
N GLY A 77 19.39 4.70 8.98
CA GLY A 77 19.39 3.52 9.84
C GLY A 77 18.21 2.58 9.63
N ILE A 78 17.37 2.81 8.61
CA ILE A 78 16.29 1.87 8.25
C ILE A 78 16.91 0.51 7.90
N LYS A 79 16.37 -0.56 8.48
CA LYS A 79 16.81 -1.95 8.31
C LYS A 79 15.89 -2.74 7.38
N THR A 80 14.59 -2.49 7.48
CA THR A 80 13.57 -3.23 6.73
C THR A 80 12.68 -2.32 5.89
N VAL A 81 12.43 -2.75 4.65
CA VAL A 81 11.48 -2.18 3.70
C VAL A 81 10.34 -3.18 3.49
N ILE A 82 9.10 -2.80 3.78
CA ILE A 82 7.92 -3.63 3.51
C ILE A 82 7.20 -3.10 2.26
N THR A 83 7.11 -3.92 1.22
CA THR A 83 6.39 -3.59 -0.01
C THR A 83 4.92 -4.04 0.07
N LEU A 84 4.00 -3.06 0.12
CA LEU A 84 2.55 -3.32 0.08
C LEU A 84 2.04 -3.60 -1.34
N ARG A 85 2.95 -3.56 -2.32
CA ARG A 85 2.70 -3.96 -3.71
C ARG A 85 2.88 -5.47 -3.89
N GLY A 86 3.65 -6.10 -2.99
CA GLY A 86 4.05 -7.49 -3.08
C GLY A 86 5.09 -7.73 -4.17
N GLU A 87 5.54 -8.99 -4.25
CA GLU A 87 6.44 -9.44 -5.30
C GLU A 87 5.78 -9.37 -6.68
N GLU A 88 6.53 -8.90 -7.68
CA GLU A 88 6.08 -8.73 -9.06
C GLU A 88 7.22 -8.97 -10.03
N LYS A 89 6.93 -9.39 -11.26
CA LYS A 89 7.96 -9.67 -12.28
C LYS A 89 8.38 -8.42 -13.07
N PHE A 90 7.98 -7.23 -12.63
CA PHE A 90 8.12 -5.99 -13.41
C PHE A 90 9.15 -5.04 -12.81
N SER A 91 9.69 -4.16 -13.66
CA SER A 91 10.79 -3.23 -13.40
C SER A 91 10.74 -2.53 -12.05
N HIS A 92 9.58 -2.02 -11.62
CA HIS A 92 9.46 -1.38 -10.31
C HIS A 92 9.90 -2.28 -9.15
N TYR A 93 9.51 -3.56 -9.16
CA TYR A 93 9.94 -4.51 -8.14
C TYR A 93 11.37 -4.97 -8.36
N LEU A 94 11.78 -5.20 -9.63
CA LEU A 94 13.15 -5.63 -9.93
C LEU A 94 14.18 -4.61 -9.46
N PHE A 95 13.96 -3.32 -9.72
CA PHE A 95 14.83 -2.24 -9.24
C PHE A 95 14.76 -2.02 -7.73
N GLU A 96 13.58 -2.21 -7.12
CA GLU A 96 13.41 -2.16 -5.65
C GLU A 96 14.22 -3.27 -4.96
N LYS A 97 14.10 -4.50 -5.47
CA LYS A 97 14.86 -5.66 -5.00
C LYS A 97 16.36 -5.44 -5.14
N GLU A 98 16.82 -5.07 -6.34
CA GLU A 98 18.23 -4.75 -6.61
C GLU A 98 18.77 -3.66 -5.67
N SER A 99 17.98 -2.60 -5.43
CA SER A 99 18.36 -1.52 -4.53
C SER A 99 18.45 -1.97 -3.08
N CYS A 100 17.50 -2.77 -2.60
CA CYS A 100 17.50 -3.26 -1.22
C CYS A 100 18.69 -4.21 -0.99
N GLU A 101 18.94 -5.13 -1.92
CA GLU A 101 20.09 -6.06 -1.89
C GLU A 101 21.42 -5.30 -1.86
N ALA A 102 21.59 -4.31 -2.75
CA ALA A 102 22.83 -3.51 -2.83
C ALA A 102 23.10 -2.68 -1.56
N LEU A 103 22.06 -2.32 -0.82
CA LEU A 103 22.14 -1.47 0.38
C LEU A 103 22.04 -2.25 1.69
N GLY A 104 21.92 -3.58 1.64
CA GLY A 104 21.74 -4.42 2.82
C GLY A 104 20.42 -4.19 3.56
N LEU A 105 19.39 -3.70 2.86
CA LEU A 105 18.03 -3.54 3.40
C LEU A 105 17.26 -4.86 3.22
N LYS A 106 16.60 -5.32 4.29
CA LYS A 106 15.67 -6.46 4.19
C LYS A 106 14.41 -6.03 3.45
N LEU A 107 14.01 -6.76 2.41
CA LEU A 107 12.78 -6.49 1.65
C LEU A 107 11.72 -7.54 1.99
N GLU A 108 10.66 -7.09 2.65
CA GLU A 108 9.57 -7.94 3.14
C GLU A 108 8.26 -7.63 2.41
N HIS A 109 7.36 -8.61 2.30
CA HIS A 109 6.18 -8.50 1.45
C HIS A 109 4.88 -8.64 2.22
N ALA A 110 4.10 -7.56 2.26
CA ALA A 110 2.76 -7.54 2.85
C ALA A 110 1.74 -6.99 1.84
N LYS A 111 1.50 -7.73 0.75
CA LYS A 111 0.68 -7.27 -0.38
C LYS A 111 -0.74 -6.91 0.03
N LEU A 112 -1.13 -5.67 -0.30
CA LEU A 112 -2.51 -5.18 -0.21
C LEU A 112 -3.02 -4.72 -1.58
N TRP A 113 -4.35 -4.70 -1.73
CA TRP A 113 -5.04 -4.11 -2.87
C TRP A 113 -5.58 -2.73 -2.50
N ALA A 114 -5.40 -1.75 -3.40
CA ALA A 114 -5.80 -0.37 -3.09
C ALA A 114 -7.29 -0.11 -3.30
N ARG A 115 -7.94 -0.86 -4.21
CA ARG A 115 -9.30 -0.56 -4.71
C ARG A 115 -10.33 -1.63 -4.32
N MET A 116 -9.98 -2.52 -3.40
CA MET A 116 -10.83 -3.60 -2.91
C MET A 116 -10.54 -3.86 -1.43
N ALA A 117 -11.54 -4.30 -0.68
CA ALA A 117 -11.39 -4.74 0.70
C ALA A 117 -10.36 -5.89 0.76
N PRO A 118 -9.25 -5.76 1.52
CA PRO A 118 -8.28 -6.83 1.67
C PRO A 118 -8.93 -8.03 2.39
N LYS A 119 -8.63 -9.26 1.96
CA LYS A 119 -9.07 -10.44 2.73
C LYS A 119 -8.51 -10.39 4.16
N ARG A 120 -9.26 -10.89 5.14
CA ARG A 120 -8.84 -11.05 6.55
C ARG A 120 -7.38 -11.49 6.69
N ALA A 121 -7.03 -12.61 6.06
CA ALA A 121 -5.69 -13.19 6.11
C ALA A 121 -4.57 -12.24 5.62
N ARG A 122 -4.86 -11.30 4.71
CA ARG A 122 -3.87 -10.32 4.22
C ARG A 122 -3.62 -9.21 5.23
N ILE A 123 -4.64 -8.81 5.97
CA ILE A 123 -4.51 -7.79 7.04
C ILE A 123 -3.76 -8.40 8.21
N LEU A 124 -4.11 -9.62 8.62
CA LEU A 124 -3.39 -10.35 9.67
C LEU A 124 -1.92 -10.60 9.27
N HIS A 125 -1.66 -11.01 8.02
CA HIS A 125 -0.28 -11.14 7.52
C HIS A 125 0.50 -9.82 7.57
N LEU A 126 -0.14 -8.69 7.24
CA LEU A 126 0.50 -7.38 7.36
C LEU A 126 0.86 -7.07 8.83
N ILE A 127 -0.07 -7.29 9.77
CA ILE A 127 0.18 -7.08 11.19
C ILE A 127 1.35 -7.94 11.65
N GLU A 128 1.35 -9.23 11.33
CA GLU A 128 2.41 -10.16 11.69
C GLU A 128 3.76 -9.78 11.09
N THR A 129 3.77 -9.33 9.82
CA THR A 129 4.99 -8.81 9.19
C THR A 129 5.51 -7.60 9.96
N MET A 130 4.66 -6.61 10.28
CA MET A 130 5.09 -5.41 11.02
C MET A 130 5.52 -5.71 12.47
N ARG A 131 5.04 -6.81 13.05
CA ARG A 131 5.40 -7.28 14.40
C ARG A 131 6.80 -7.91 14.43
N THR A 132 7.15 -8.68 13.39
CA THR A 132 8.33 -9.56 13.38
C THR A 132 9.57 -8.95 12.75
N VAL A 133 9.41 -7.96 11.87
CA VAL A 133 10.55 -7.37 11.17
C VAL A 133 11.43 -6.50 12.06
N GLU A 134 12.69 -6.40 11.65
CA GLU A 134 13.67 -5.55 12.32
C GLU A 134 13.37 -4.06 12.11
N ARG A 135 13.31 -3.31 13.21
CA ARG A 135 13.20 -1.85 13.24
C ARG A 135 14.60 -1.21 13.32
N PRO A 136 14.81 0.03 12.82
CA PRO A 136 13.82 0.90 12.20
C PRO A 136 13.34 0.39 10.84
N MET A 137 12.04 0.56 10.53
CA MET A 137 11.41 -0.02 9.33
C MET A 137 10.60 1.02 8.55
N MET A 138 10.41 0.78 7.25
CA MET A 138 9.45 1.55 6.46
C MET A 138 8.56 0.65 5.64
N PHE A 139 7.33 1.09 5.35
CA PHE A 139 6.47 0.44 4.36
C PHE A 139 6.01 1.41 3.27
N HIS A 140 5.79 0.90 2.07
CA HIS A 140 5.35 1.72 0.95
C HIS A 140 4.35 1.02 0.04
N CYS A 141 3.64 1.83 -0.73
CA CYS A 141 2.86 1.35 -1.87
C CYS A 141 3.31 2.07 -3.15
N LYS A 142 2.44 2.25 -4.16
CA LYS A 142 2.80 3.02 -5.36
C LYS A 142 2.92 4.52 -5.05
N SER A 143 1.82 5.12 -4.59
CA SER A 143 1.67 6.56 -4.30
C SER A 143 1.89 6.92 -2.83
N GLY A 144 2.01 5.94 -1.94
CA GLY A 144 2.10 6.17 -0.49
C GLY A 144 0.82 6.75 0.13
N ALA A 145 -0.27 6.82 -0.64
CA ALA A 145 -1.56 7.38 -0.20
C ALA A 145 -2.44 6.31 0.44
N ASP A 146 -2.98 5.41 -0.39
CA ASP A 146 -4.05 4.49 0.04
C ASP A 146 -3.49 3.35 0.90
N ARG A 147 -2.88 2.31 0.29
CA ARG A 147 -2.41 1.12 1.02
C ARG A 147 -1.46 1.44 2.17
N ALA A 148 -0.58 2.42 1.96
CA ALA A 148 0.33 2.89 3.00
C ALA A 148 -0.41 3.66 4.09
N GLY A 149 -1.45 4.42 3.76
CA GLY A 149 -2.32 5.06 4.75
C GLY A 149 -3.08 4.05 5.59
N PHE A 150 -3.66 3.02 4.96
CA PHE A 150 -4.31 1.93 5.68
C PHE A 150 -3.32 1.17 6.56
N ALA A 151 -2.15 0.78 6.04
CA ALA A 151 -1.11 0.13 6.84
C ALA A 151 -0.63 1.01 8.01
N SER A 152 -0.53 2.33 7.81
CA SER A 152 -0.20 3.28 8.88
C SER A 152 -1.27 3.31 9.96
N ALA A 153 -2.55 3.37 9.58
CA ALA A 153 -3.65 3.35 10.53
C ALA A 153 -3.67 2.04 11.32
N VAL A 154 -3.50 0.90 10.64
CA VAL A 154 -3.36 -0.42 11.29
C VAL A 154 -2.21 -0.43 12.27
N TYR A 155 -1.04 0.06 11.87
CA TYR A 155 0.14 0.09 12.74
C TYR A 155 -0.12 0.93 14.00
N LEU A 156 -0.67 2.13 13.85
CA LEU A 156 -0.99 3.03 14.97
C LEU A 156 -2.00 2.41 15.94
N MET A 157 -3.06 1.77 15.44
CA MET A 157 -4.07 1.14 16.30
C MET A 157 -3.53 -0.10 17.03
N VAL A 158 -2.76 -0.95 16.34
CA VAL A 158 -2.35 -2.25 16.87
C VAL A 158 -1.11 -2.16 17.77
N PHE A 159 -0.12 -1.33 17.40
CA PHE A 159 1.17 -1.28 18.11
C PHE A 159 1.32 -0.06 19.01
N GLU A 160 0.68 1.07 18.67
CA GLU A 160 0.80 2.32 19.42
C GLU A 160 -0.45 2.64 20.26
N GLY A 161 -1.50 1.80 20.20
CA GLY A 161 -2.74 1.99 20.96
C GLY A 161 -3.52 3.25 20.58
N VAL A 162 -3.24 3.84 19.42
CA VAL A 162 -3.87 5.08 18.97
C VAL A 162 -5.33 4.80 18.59
N PRO A 163 -6.30 5.60 19.08
CA PRO A 163 -7.71 5.43 18.71
C PRO A 163 -7.94 5.50 17.19
N VAL A 164 -8.94 4.76 16.70
CA VAL A 164 -9.24 4.68 15.27
C VAL A 164 -9.52 6.04 14.65
N GLU A 165 -10.14 6.96 15.38
CA GLU A 165 -10.46 8.33 14.94
C GLU A 165 -9.19 9.12 14.59
N GLU A 166 -8.10 8.92 15.33
CA GLU A 166 -6.81 9.56 15.06
C GLU A 166 -6.05 8.79 13.97
N ALA A 167 -5.99 7.46 14.07
CA ALA A 167 -5.33 6.61 13.09
C ALA A 167 -5.93 6.78 11.67
N ARG A 168 -7.26 7.00 11.59
CA ARG A 168 -8.01 7.25 10.35
C ARG A 168 -7.48 8.44 9.55
N LYS A 169 -6.86 9.44 10.20
CA LYS A 169 -6.25 10.60 9.53
C LYS A 169 -5.07 10.23 8.63
N GLN A 170 -4.51 9.01 8.77
CA GLN A 170 -3.52 8.47 7.83
C GLN A 170 -4.11 8.21 6.42
N LEU A 171 -5.44 8.19 6.31
CA LEU A 171 -6.19 8.20 5.05
C LEU A 171 -6.86 9.57 4.89
N GLY A 172 -6.11 10.55 4.39
CA GLY A 172 -6.64 11.91 4.20
C GLY A 172 -5.99 12.66 3.05
N LEU A 173 -6.54 13.84 2.73
CA LEU A 173 -6.08 14.70 1.64
C LEU A 173 -4.60 15.09 1.79
N LYS A 174 -4.09 15.23 3.02
CA LYS A 174 -2.65 15.43 3.31
C LYS A 174 -1.75 14.42 2.59
N TYR A 175 -2.23 13.18 2.43
CA TYR A 175 -1.50 12.09 1.79
C TYR A 175 -2.00 11.79 0.38
N ILE A 176 -2.88 12.64 -0.18
CA ILE A 176 -3.54 12.49 -1.49
C ILE A 176 -4.42 11.22 -1.54
N HIS A 177 -5.06 10.88 -0.41
CA HIS A 177 -6.10 9.86 -0.39
C HIS A 177 -7.46 10.49 -0.74
N LEU A 178 -8.20 9.89 -1.68
CA LEU A 178 -9.48 10.39 -2.17
C LEU A 178 -10.59 9.37 -1.89
N GLU A 179 -11.38 9.63 -0.85
CA GLU A 179 -12.40 8.72 -0.32
C GLU A 179 -13.55 8.44 -1.29
N PHE A 180 -13.88 9.40 -2.17
CA PHE A 180 -14.94 9.25 -3.17
C PHE A 180 -14.56 8.33 -4.35
N THR A 181 -13.32 7.83 -4.38
CA THR A 181 -12.86 6.87 -5.39
C THR A 181 -12.94 5.44 -4.87
N LYS A 182 -12.66 4.45 -5.72
CA LYS A 182 -12.60 3.04 -5.28
C LYS A 182 -11.59 2.77 -4.16
N THR A 183 -10.64 3.67 -3.88
CA THR A 183 -9.71 3.48 -2.77
C THR A 183 -10.32 3.83 -1.41
N GLY A 184 -11.46 4.54 -1.40
CA GLY A 184 -12.22 4.86 -0.19
C GLY A 184 -12.69 3.66 0.62
N ILE A 185 -12.70 2.45 0.03
CA ILE A 185 -12.95 1.19 0.75
C ILE A 185 -12.03 1.03 1.97
N GLN A 186 -10.81 1.56 1.93
CA GLN A 186 -9.89 1.48 3.07
C GLN A 186 -10.33 2.37 4.23
N GLY A 187 -10.84 3.57 3.94
CA GLY A 187 -11.46 4.44 4.95
C GLY A 187 -12.73 3.79 5.49
N TYR A 188 -13.57 3.27 4.60
CA TYR A 188 -14.81 2.57 4.95
C TYR A 188 -14.60 1.42 5.96
N ILE A 189 -13.54 0.62 5.79
CA ILE A 189 -13.19 -0.44 6.76
C ILE A 189 -12.93 0.13 8.15
N LEU A 190 -12.18 1.23 8.25
CA LEU A 190 -11.86 1.87 9.53
C LEU A 190 -13.11 2.53 10.13
N ASP A 191 -13.96 3.11 9.31
CA ASP A 191 -15.20 3.76 9.75
C ASP A 191 -16.20 2.72 10.28
N THR A 192 -16.31 1.54 9.63
CA THR A 192 -17.09 0.40 10.13
C THR A 192 -16.51 -0.14 11.44
N TYR A 193 -15.19 -0.30 11.53
CA TYR A 193 -14.55 -0.69 12.79
C TYR A 193 -14.83 0.31 13.91
N ALA A 194 -14.70 1.61 13.65
CA ALA A 194 -14.99 2.65 14.63
C ALA A 194 -16.45 2.57 15.12
N ALA A 195 -17.40 2.39 14.21
CA ALA A 195 -18.81 2.21 14.56
C ALA A 195 -19.05 0.95 15.41
N ARG A 196 -18.37 -0.16 15.10
CA ARG A 196 -18.47 -1.41 15.86
C ARG A 196 -17.86 -1.27 17.26
N ASN A 197 -16.68 -0.68 17.34
CA ASN A 197 -15.93 -0.51 18.58
C ASN A 197 -16.63 0.43 19.58
N ARG A 198 -17.42 1.40 19.11
CA ARG A 198 -18.25 2.27 19.97
C ARG A 198 -19.37 1.53 20.71
N ARG A 199 -19.88 0.43 20.16
CA ARG A 199 -20.97 -0.35 20.79
C ARG A 199 -20.45 -1.26 21.89
N GLU A 200 -19.33 -1.92 21.63
CA GLU A 200 -18.64 -2.78 22.57
C GLU A 200 -17.15 -2.83 22.17
N PRO A 201 -16.22 -2.44 23.07
CA PRO A 201 -14.80 -2.33 22.74
C PRO A 201 -14.16 -3.67 22.31
N ILE A 202 -13.39 -3.63 21.23
CA ILE A 202 -12.60 -4.75 20.71
C ILE A 202 -11.33 -4.22 20.03
N GLY A 203 -10.20 -4.89 20.22
CA GLY A 203 -8.95 -4.54 19.53
C GLY A 203 -9.08 -4.67 18.01
N PHE A 204 -8.41 -3.82 17.24
CA PHE A 204 -8.51 -3.86 15.77
C PHE A 204 -8.09 -5.22 15.20
N GLU A 205 -7.00 -5.80 15.71
CA GLU A 205 -6.52 -7.12 15.28
C GLU A 205 -7.54 -8.23 15.59
N ASP A 206 -8.13 -8.21 16.79
CA ASP A 206 -9.15 -9.17 17.20
C ASP A 206 -10.40 -9.05 16.32
N TRP A 207 -10.87 -7.82 16.06
CA TRP A 207 -11.99 -7.56 15.17
C TRP A 207 -11.73 -8.09 13.75
N ILE A 208 -10.51 -7.88 13.23
CA ILE A 208 -10.11 -8.47 11.96
C ILE A 208 -10.18 -10.01 12.02
N ALA A 209 -9.68 -10.62 13.11
CA ALA A 209 -9.60 -12.06 13.26
C ALA A 209 -10.97 -12.74 13.38
N THR A 210 -11.95 -12.11 14.03
CA THR A 210 -13.22 -12.73 14.40
C THR A 210 -14.39 -12.23 13.54
N GLU A 211 -14.58 -10.93 13.45
CA GLU A 211 -15.81 -10.30 12.94
C GLU A 211 -15.70 -9.80 11.50
N TYR A 212 -14.53 -9.32 11.09
CA TYR A 212 -14.32 -8.69 9.78
C TYR A 212 -14.66 -9.60 8.60
N ASP A 213 -15.50 -9.10 7.69
CA ASP A 213 -15.86 -9.76 6.44
C ASP A 213 -15.62 -8.84 5.23
N ALA A 214 -14.55 -9.13 4.49
CA ALA A 214 -14.16 -8.35 3.32
C ALA A 214 -15.25 -8.27 2.23
N ARG A 215 -16.05 -9.34 2.04
CA ARG A 215 -17.10 -9.36 1.02
C ARG A 215 -18.27 -8.48 1.43
N LYS A 216 -18.70 -8.57 2.69
CA LYS A 216 -19.78 -7.73 3.23
C LYS A 216 -19.41 -6.25 3.15
N LEU A 217 -18.22 -5.88 3.61
CA LEU A 217 -17.78 -4.48 3.59
C LEU A 217 -17.58 -3.95 2.16
N GLN A 218 -17.06 -4.78 1.24
CA GLN A 218 -16.98 -4.41 -0.17
C GLN A 218 -18.37 -4.13 -0.77
N ALA A 219 -19.33 -5.03 -0.54
CA ALA A 219 -20.70 -4.86 -1.02
C ALA A 219 -21.37 -3.62 -0.41
N GLY A 220 -21.14 -3.36 0.89
CA GLY A 220 -21.57 -2.15 1.58
C GLY A 220 -21.07 -0.87 0.94
N PHE A 221 -19.76 -0.81 0.73
CA PHE A 221 -19.09 0.33 0.11
C PHE A 221 -19.59 0.57 -1.32
N ASP A 222 -19.69 -0.48 -2.13
CA ASP A 222 -20.18 -0.37 -3.52
C ASP A 222 -21.64 0.08 -3.57
N ALA A 223 -22.45 -0.34 -2.58
CA ALA A 223 -23.84 0.10 -2.40
C ALA A 223 -23.98 1.45 -1.65
N LYS A 224 -22.87 2.08 -1.26
CA LYS A 224 -22.83 3.33 -0.46
C LYS A 224 -23.64 3.26 0.84
N ARG A 225 -23.67 2.11 1.50
CA ARG A 225 -24.34 1.96 2.80
C ARG A 225 -23.54 2.66 3.90
N PRO A 226 -24.19 3.31 4.87
CA PRO A 226 -23.51 3.82 6.07
C PRO A 226 -22.67 2.72 6.76
N PRO A 227 -21.45 3.02 7.23
CA PRO A 227 -20.61 2.05 7.94
C PRO A 227 -21.29 1.42 9.16
N GLU A 228 -22.19 2.15 9.83
CA GLU A 228 -22.91 1.73 11.03
C GLU A 228 -23.87 0.55 10.77
N GLU A 229 -24.35 0.38 9.55
CA GLU A 229 -25.23 -0.75 9.18
C GLU A 229 -24.45 -2.07 9.09
N LEU A 230 -23.14 -2.00 8.92
CA LEU A 230 -22.24 -3.15 8.80
C LEU A 230 -21.31 -3.32 10.00
N ALA A 231 -21.42 -2.40 10.96
CA ALA A 231 -20.74 -2.45 12.23
C ALA A 231 -21.32 -3.55 13.10
#